data_AF-A0A2E7JQM6-F1
#
_entry.id   AF-A0A2E7JQM6-F1
#
_cell.length_a   1.000
_cell.length_b   1.000
_cell.length_c   1.000
_cell.angle_alpha   90.00
_cell.angle_beta   90.00
_cell.angle_gamma   90.00
#
_symmetry.space_group_name_H-M   'P 1'
#
loop_
_entity.id
_entity.type
_entity.pdbx_description
1 polymer ?
#
loop_
_entity_poly.entity_id
_entity_poly.type
_entity_poly.pdbx_seq_one_letter_code
_entity_poly.pdbx_strand_id
1 'polypeptide(L)'
;TLAGLAAGYMQNLLCIAEDDPQEGNRVGLADETDGLGIELVTVEHEYSAADVRRRDYLLEKAGSVLRRAGGLLRYRYLIDSFSHAVGTLRCAATPEEGVLDADCRYWGADNLYVADGSFMPASGGVNPSLTIAANALRVAERILR
;
A
#
# COMPACT_ATOMS: atom_id res chain seq x y z
N THR A 1 -30.12 -21.54 -4.98
CA THR A 1 -29.82 -21.82 -3.55
C THR A 1 -30.18 -20.60 -2.71
N LEU A 2 -30.34 -20.74 -1.39
CA LEU A 2 -30.60 -19.61 -0.49
C LEU A 2 -29.53 -18.50 -0.65
N ALA A 3 -28.27 -18.91 -0.83
CA ALA A 3 -27.15 -18.00 -1.11
C ALA A 3 -27.35 -17.18 -2.39
N GLY A 4 -27.86 -17.79 -3.47
CA GLY A 4 -28.15 -17.06 -4.72
C GLY A 4 -29.29 -16.05 -4.57
N LEU A 5 -30.32 -16.35 -3.77
CA LEU A 5 -31.40 -15.41 -3.47
C LEU A 5 -30.92 -14.24 -2.60
N ALA A 6 -30.03 -14.50 -1.64
CA ALA A 6 -29.45 -13.47 -0.77
C ALA A 6 -28.42 -12.58 -1.49
N ALA A 7 -27.77 -13.09 -2.54
CA ALA A 7 -26.68 -12.40 -3.23
C ALA A 7 -27.07 -11.01 -3.75
N GLY A 8 -28.29 -10.84 -4.27
CA GLY A 8 -28.81 -9.55 -4.76
C GLY A 8 -29.02 -8.49 -3.67
N TYR A 9 -28.98 -8.89 -2.39
CA TYR A 9 -29.12 -8.01 -1.24
C TYR A 9 -27.80 -7.80 -0.47
N MET A 10 -26.71 -8.41 -0.93
CA MET A 10 -25.39 -8.21 -0.31
C MET A 10 -24.85 -6.83 -0.67
N GLN A 11 -24.38 -6.11 0.34
CA GLN A 11 -23.70 -4.83 0.18
C GLN A 11 -22.30 -4.95 0.76
N ASN A 12 -21.31 -4.51 -0.01
CA ASN A 12 -19.90 -4.54 0.38
C ASN A 12 -19.46 -3.15 0.82
N LEU A 13 -18.77 -3.08 1.95
CA LEU A 13 -18.08 -1.88 2.40
C LEU A 13 -16.61 -2.23 2.62
N LEU A 14 -15.76 -1.79 1.68
CA LEU A 14 -14.32 -1.94 1.81
C LEU A 14 -13.78 -0.89 2.77
N CYS A 15 -12.92 -1.34 3.68
CA CYS A 15 -12.26 -0.50 4.66
C CYS A 15 -10.75 -0.69 4.50
N ILE A 16 -10.02 0.40 4.31
CA ILE A 16 -8.55 0.41 4.22
C ILE A 16 -8.06 1.24 5.39
N ALA A 17 -7.21 0.64 6.21
CA ALA A 17 -6.47 1.34 7.25
C ALA A 17 -5.03 1.52 6.75
N GLU A 18 -4.44 2.65 7.10
CA GLU A 18 -3.01 2.88 6.87
C GLU A 18 -2.17 2.11 7.88
N ASP A 19 -1.10 1.51 7.37
CA ASP A 19 -0.03 0.91 8.15
C ASP A 19 1.10 1.93 8.36
N ASP A 20 1.66 1.97 9.57
CA ASP A 20 2.83 2.80 9.85
C ASP A 20 4.07 2.27 9.10
N PRO A 21 4.93 3.15 8.56
CA PRO A 21 6.21 2.73 8.01
C PRO A 21 7.08 2.18 9.15
N GLN A 22 7.56 0.95 8.99
CA GLN A 22 8.42 0.27 9.96
C GLN A 22 9.72 -0.17 9.30
N GLU A 23 10.85 0.05 9.97
CA GLU A 23 12.17 -0.37 9.48
C GLU A 23 12.27 -1.90 9.30
N GLY A 24 11.58 -2.66 10.15
CA GLY A 24 11.52 -4.12 10.05
C GLY A 24 10.74 -4.63 8.83
N ASN A 25 9.82 -3.82 8.30
CA ASN A 25 9.02 -4.20 7.13
C ASN A 25 9.83 -3.92 5.87
N ARG A 26 10.17 -4.98 5.12
CA ARG A 26 11.09 -4.87 3.98
C ARG A 26 10.77 -5.86 2.87
N VAL A 27 11.25 -5.51 1.69
CA VAL A 27 11.34 -6.43 0.55
C VAL A 27 12.80 -6.80 0.33
N GLY A 28 13.05 -8.04 -0.05
CA GLY A 28 14.39 -8.56 -0.32
C GLY A 28 14.37 -9.52 -1.50
N LEU A 29 15.52 -10.18 -1.70
CA LEU A 29 15.70 -11.21 -2.73
C LEU A 29 15.97 -12.54 -2.03
N ALA A 30 15.39 -13.61 -2.58
CA ALA A 30 15.64 -14.98 -2.16
C ALA A 30 16.83 -15.56 -2.94
N ASP A 31 17.46 -16.60 -2.39
CA ASP A 31 18.47 -17.39 -3.10
C ASP A 31 17.87 -18.21 -4.26
N GLU A 32 16.55 -18.40 -4.27
CA GLU A 32 15.81 -19.08 -5.33
C GLU A 32 15.48 -18.10 -6.48
N THR A 33 15.47 -18.64 -7.70
CA THR A 33 15.12 -17.89 -8.91
C THR A 33 13.87 -18.47 -9.58
N ASP A 34 13.15 -17.63 -10.33
CA ASP A 34 12.04 -18.08 -11.17
C ASP A 34 12.53 -18.81 -12.44
N GLY A 35 11.58 -19.21 -13.30
CA GLY A 35 11.90 -19.89 -14.56
C GLY A 35 12.69 -19.05 -15.58
N LEU A 36 12.88 -17.76 -15.33
CA LEU A 36 13.69 -16.84 -16.14
C LEU A 36 15.06 -16.56 -15.50
N GLY A 37 15.36 -17.14 -14.34
CA GLY A 37 16.60 -16.91 -13.60
C GLY A 37 16.60 -15.61 -12.80
N ILE A 38 15.45 -15.00 -12.55
CA ILE A 38 15.31 -13.79 -11.73
C ILE A 38 15.09 -14.21 -10.28
N GLU A 39 15.85 -13.63 -9.34
CA GLU A 39 15.70 -13.88 -7.90
C GLU A 39 14.26 -13.59 -7.45
N LEU A 40 13.66 -14.52 -6.69
CA LEU A 40 12.33 -14.34 -6.15
C LEU A 40 12.33 -13.23 -5.09
N VAL A 41 11.22 -12.49 -5.01
CA VAL A 41 11.05 -11.45 -4.00
C VAL A 41 10.66 -12.07 -2.66
N THR A 42 11.35 -11.69 -1.59
CA THR A 42 10.92 -11.95 -0.21
C THR A 42 10.23 -10.72 0.35
N VAL A 43 9.22 -10.93 1.19
CA VAL A 43 8.50 -9.86 1.88
C VAL A 43 8.43 -10.19 3.36
N GLU A 44 9.01 -9.32 4.18
CA GLU A 44 8.90 -9.37 5.63
C GLU A 44 7.98 -8.24 6.07
N HIS A 45 6.91 -8.59 6.78
CA HIS A 45 5.91 -7.60 7.18
C HIS A 45 5.23 -7.98 8.51
N GLU A 46 5.22 -7.03 9.43
CA GLU A 46 4.49 -7.10 10.68
C GLU A 46 3.63 -5.85 10.88
N TYR A 47 2.42 -6.06 11.42
CA TYR A 47 1.55 -4.97 11.82
C TYR A 47 1.93 -4.46 13.21
N SER A 48 2.06 -3.13 13.36
CA SER A 48 2.24 -2.53 14.66
C SER A 48 0.96 -2.62 15.50
N ALA A 49 1.10 -2.40 16.81
CA ALA A 49 -0.06 -2.25 17.69
C ALA A 49 -0.95 -1.06 17.28
N ALA A 50 -0.38 -0.03 16.62
CA ALA A 50 -1.16 1.12 16.14
C ALA A 50 -1.99 0.76 14.91
N ASP A 51 -1.43 -0.02 13.98
CA ASP A 51 -2.12 -0.48 12.76
C ASP A 51 -3.34 -1.33 13.13
N VAL A 52 -3.15 -2.26 14.07
CA VAL A 52 -4.23 -3.09 14.62
C VAL A 52 -5.34 -2.22 15.24
N ARG A 53 -4.98 -1.19 16.03
CA ARG A 53 -5.96 -0.26 16.62
C ARG A 53 -6.72 0.54 15.55
N ARG A 54 -6.03 1.06 14.53
CA ARG A 54 -6.66 1.82 13.42
C ARG A 54 -7.65 0.94 12.65
N ARG A 55 -7.22 -0.28 12.30
CA ARG A 55 -8.07 -1.27 11.63
C ARG A 55 -9.32 -1.60 12.43
N ASP A 56 -9.17 -1.91 13.72
CA ASP A 56 -10.30 -2.32 14.57
C ASP A 56 -11.28 -1.17 14.79
N TYR A 57 -10.78 0.06 14.96
CA TYR A 57 -11.61 1.27 14.99
C TYR A 57 -12.41 1.45 13.69
N LEU A 58 -11.76 1.32 12.53
CA LEU A 58 -12.42 1.47 11.23
C LEU A 58 -13.51 0.42 11.03
N LEU A 59 -13.27 -0.82 11.44
CA LEU A 59 -14.25 -1.90 11.36
C LEU A 59 -15.45 -1.69 12.29
N GLU A 60 -15.25 -1.12 13.48
CA GLU A 60 -16.33 -0.72 14.37
C GLU A 60 -17.22 0.33 13.67
N LYS A 61 -16.62 1.36 13.07
CA LYS A 61 -17.36 2.42 12.37
C LYS A 61 -18.08 1.91 11.13
N ALA A 62 -17.42 1.10 10.32
CA ALA A 62 -18.04 0.44 9.16
C ALA A 62 -19.25 -0.41 9.57
N GLY A 63 -19.10 -1.14 10.68
CA GLY A 63 -20.19 -1.90 11.29
C GLY A 63 -21.39 -1.05 11.71
N SER A 64 -21.13 0.11 12.31
CA SER A 64 -22.17 1.08 12.68
C SER A 64 -22.87 1.66 11.46
N VAL A 65 -22.12 2.00 10.41
CA VAL A 65 -22.66 2.51 9.13
C VAL A 65 -23.57 1.47 8.49
N LEU A 66 -23.11 0.23 8.30
CA LEU A 66 -23.91 -0.85 7.70
C LEU A 66 -25.19 -1.13 8.50
N ARG A 67 -25.13 -1.13 9.82
CA ARG A 67 -26.31 -1.33 10.68
C ARG A 67 -27.33 -0.21 10.48
N ARG A 68 -26.89 1.05 10.47
CA ARG A 68 -27.78 2.20 10.25
C ARG A 68 -28.37 2.24 8.84
N ALA A 69 -27.67 1.68 7.87
CA ALA A 69 -28.17 1.49 6.50
C ALA A 69 -29.17 0.31 6.36
N GLY A 70 -29.53 -0.37 7.46
CA GLY A 70 -30.49 -1.49 7.46
C GLY A 70 -29.85 -2.88 7.36
N GLY A 71 -28.53 -2.99 7.46
CA GLY A 71 -27.82 -4.27 7.44
C GLY A 71 -28.19 -5.15 8.63
N LEU A 72 -28.79 -6.31 8.35
CA LEU A 72 -29.24 -7.28 9.35
C LEU A 72 -28.13 -8.23 9.81
N LEU A 73 -27.29 -8.66 8.87
CA LEU A 73 -26.16 -9.57 9.09
C LEU A 73 -24.90 -8.94 8.53
N ARG A 74 -23.76 -9.19 9.19
CA ARG A 74 -22.45 -8.70 8.77
C ARG A 74 -21.46 -9.85 8.78
N TYR A 75 -20.68 -9.96 7.71
CA TYR A 75 -19.57 -10.88 7.60
C TYR A 75 -18.31 -10.07 7.29
N ARG A 76 -17.22 -10.31 8.03
CA ARG A 76 -15.93 -9.67 7.80
C ARG A 76 -15.11 -10.57 6.89
N TYR A 77 -14.85 -10.10 5.67
CA TYR A 77 -13.87 -10.70 4.79
C TYR A 77 -12.52 -10.01 4.99
N LEU A 78 -11.50 -10.77 5.38
CA LEU A 78 -10.14 -10.27 5.50
C LEU A 78 -9.46 -10.34 4.13
N ILE A 79 -8.92 -9.23 3.69
CA ILE A 79 -8.08 -9.15 2.50
C ILE A 79 -6.64 -9.12 2.99
N ASP A 80 -5.89 -10.15 2.64
CA ASP A 80 -4.45 -10.23 2.88
C ASP A 80 -3.76 -10.13 1.53
N SER A 81 -3.25 -8.94 1.21
CA SER A 81 -2.76 -8.61 -0.13
C SER A 81 -1.76 -7.46 -0.08
N PHE A 82 -0.73 -7.54 -0.91
CA PHE A 82 0.24 -6.47 -1.16
C PHE A 82 -0.13 -5.57 -2.37
N SER A 83 -1.41 -5.52 -2.74
CA SER A 83 -1.88 -4.76 -3.92
C SER A 83 -1.64 -3.24 -3.85
N HIS A 84 -1.47 -2.67 -2.65
CA HIS A 84 -1.09 -1.27 -2.42
C HIS A 84 0.28 -1.14 -1.73
N ALA A 85 1.24 -1.99 -2.09
CA ALA A 85 2.61 -1.85 -1.58
C ALA A 85 3.25 -0.52 -2.03
N VAL A 86 3.82 0.20 -1.07
CA VAL A 86 4.47 1.51 -1.27
C VAL A 86 5.70 1.63 -0.36
N GLY A 87 6.54 2.64 -0.58
CA GLY A 87 7.63 3.01 0.35
C GLY A 87 8.92 2.19 0.27
N THR A 88 9.03 1.25 -0.68
CA THR A 88 10.22 0.40 -0.85
C THR A 88 11.48 1.16 -1.27
N LEU A 89 11.34 2.37 -1.83
CA LEU A 89 12.42 3.29 -2.20
C LEU A 89 12.01 4.71 -1.77
N ARG A 90 11.67 4.89 -0.49
CA ARG A 90 11.06 6.14 0.00
C ARG A 90 11.89 7.38 -0.30
N CYS A 91 11.22 8.48 -0.63
CA CYS A 91 11.80 9.81 -0.65
C CYS A 91 12.10 10.28 0.77
N ALA A 92 13.20 11.02 0.94
CA ALA A 92 13.56 11.67 2.20
C ALA A 92 14.29 12.99 1.97
N ALA A 93 14.52 13.73 3.06
CA ALA A 93 15.26 14.99 3.03
C ALA A 93 16.77 14.78 2.90
N THR A 94 17.28 13.64 3.39
CA THR A 94 18.70 13.29 3.36
C THR A 94 18.91 11.84 2.88
N PRO A 95 20.09 11.49 2.33
CA PRO A 95 20.39 10.13 1.89
C PRO A 95 20.46 9.09 3.03
N GLU A 96 20.62 9.52 4.28
CA GLU A 96 20.59 8.63 5.45
C GLU A 96 19.17 8.23 5.85
N GLU A 97 18.18 9.06 5.48
CA GLU A 97 16.78 8.89 5.87
C GLU A 97 15.93 8.23 4.79
N GLY A 98 16.43 8.11 3.55
CA GLY A 98 15.70 7.48 2.44
C GLY A 98 16.53 7.30 1.17
N VAL A 99 15.95 6.59 0.21
CA VAL A 99 16.65 6.14 -1.00
C VAL A 99 16.63 7.18 -2.11
N LEU A 100 15.59 8.02 -2.13
CA LEU A 100 15.37 9.03 -3.15
C LEU A 100 15.34 10.44 -2.55
N ASP A 101 15.74 11.43 -3.35
CA ASP A 101 15.53 12.84 -3.06
C ASP A 101 14.09 13.29 -3.37
N ALA A 102 13.78 14.57 -3.13
CA ALA A 102 12.44 15.14 -3.37
C ALA A 102 11.99 15.10 -4.85
N ASP A 103 12.92 14.90 -5.78
CA ASP A 103 12.65 14.76 -7.21
C ASP A 103 12.56 13.30 -7.66
N CYS A 104 12.49 12.38 -6.69
CA CYS A 104 12.50 10.93 -6.88
C CYS A 104 13.75 10.43 -7.62
N ARG A 105 14.86 11.16 -7.51
CA ARG A 105 16.15 10.75 -8.03
C ARG A 105 16.90 9.95 -6.97
N TYR A 106 17.56 8.88 -7.39
CA TYR A 106 18.41 8.10 -6.52
C TYR A 106 19.66 8.90 -6.12
N TRP A 107 19.97 9.00 -4.84
CA TRP A 107 21.10 9.79 -4.34
C TRP A 107 22.46 9.35 -4.93
N GLY A 108 22.61 8.07 -5.27
CA GLY A 108 23.87 7.51 -5.76
C GLY A 108 24.10 7.64 -7.27
N ALA A 109 23.17 8.21 -8.04
CA ALA A 109 23.34 8.40 -9.48
C ALA A 109 22.54 9.61 -10.01
N ASP A 110 23.18 10.44 -10.83
CA ASP A 110 22.56 11.68 -11.33
C ASP A 110 21.46 11.45 -12.39
N ASN A 111 21.39 10.26 -12.99
CA ASN A 111 20.50 9.92 -14.09
C ASN A 111 19.55 8.75 -13.79
N LEU A 112 19.36 8.39 -12.52
CA LEU A 112 18.46 7.32 -12.10
C LEU A 112 17.26 7.87 -11.31
N TYR A 113 16.06 7.62 -11.81
CA TYR A 113 14.79 8.11 -11.25
C TYR A 113 13.80 6.97 -11.05
N VAL A 114 12.91 7.12 -10.06
CA VAL A 114 11.86 6.15 -9.75
C VAL A 114 10.49 6.84 -9.77
N ALA A 115 9.50 6.19 -10.40
CA ALA A 115 8.20 6.82 -10.70
C ALA A 115 6.99 5.90 -10.44
N ASP A 116 7.09 4.99 -9.46
CA ASP A 116 6.01 4.07 -9.04
C ASP A 116 5.50 4.42 -7.61
N GLY A 117 4.97 3.47 -6.84
CA GLY A 117 4.55 3.69 -5.44
C GLY A 117 5.69 3.67 -4.41
N SER A 118 6.89 3.25 -4.80
CA SER A 118 8.01 3.04 -3.89
C SER A 118 8.50 4.34 -3.23
N PHE A 119 8.31 5.49 -3.88
CA PHE A 119 8.76 6.79 -3.37
C PHE A 119 7.99 7.27 -2.13
N MET A 120 6.78 6.73 -1.90
CA MET A 120 5.85 7.27 -0.90
C MET A 120 6.32 6.92 0.53
N PRO A 121 6.59 7.91 1.41
CA PRO A 121 7.00 7.64 2.79
C PRO A 121 5.84 7.12 3.68
N ALA A 122 4.60 7.31 3.24
CA ALA A 122 3.38 6.82 3.87
C ALA A 122 2.32 6.53 2.80
N SER A 123 1.40 5.60 3.06
CA SER A 123 0.40 5.18 2.06
C SER A 123 -0.74 6.17 1.89
N GLY A 124 -1.04 6.97 2.93
CA GLY A 124 -2.19 7.87 3.00
C GLY A 124 -3.53 7.15 3.19
N GLY A 125 -3.55 5.83 3.38
CA GLY A 125 -4.76 5.05 3.66
C GLY A 125 -5.80 5.03 2.53
N VAL A 126 -5.42 5.39 1.32
CA VAL A 126 -6.27 5.45 0.12
C VAL A 126 -5.58 4.79 -1.07
N ASN A 127 -6.30 4.61 -2.18
CA ASN A 127 -5.75 4.02 -3.40
C ASN A 127 -4.60 4.90 -3.96
N PRO A 128 -3.36 4.37 -4.07
CA PRO A 128 -2.19 5.19 -4.38
C PRO A 128 -2.05 5.51 -5.88
N SER A 129 -2.76 4.81 -6.77
CA SER A 129 -2.53 4.88 -8.22
C SER A 129 -2.59 6.28 -8.82
N LEU A 130 -3.52 7.13 -8.36
CA LEU A 130 -3.62 8.51 -8.86
C LEU A 130 -2.45 9.37 -8.38
N THR A 131 -2.00 9.18 -7.14
CA THR A 131 -0.81 9.84 -6.58
C THR A 131 0.45 9.41 -7.33
N ILE A 132 0.57 8.12 -7.65
CA ILE A 132 1.67 7.57 -8.45
C ILE A 132 1.68 8.22 -9.84
N ALA A 133 0.55 8.25 -10.53
CA ALA A 133 0.46 8.86 -11.85
C ALA A 133 0.80 10.35 -11.84
N ALA A 134 0.31 11.10 -10.85
CA ALA A 134 0.63 12.51 -10.68
C ALA A 134 2.13 12.73 -10.41
N ASN A 135 2.73 11.90 -9.55
CA ASN A 135 4.16 11.98 -9.27
C ASN A 135 5.02 11.60 -10.47
N ALA A 136 4.63 10.58 -11.24
CA ALA A 136 5.33 10.19 -12.47
C ALA A 136 5.38 11.34 -13.49
N LEU A 137 4.29 12.08 -13.67
CA LEU A 137 4.26 13.28 -14.52
C LEU A 137 5.22 14.36 -14.01
N ARG A 138 5.23 14.60 -12.69
CA ARG A 138 6.16 15.55 -12.05
C ARG A 138 7.63 15.14 -12.24
N VAL A 139 7.95 13.87 -12.09
CA VAL A 139 9.32 13.33 -12.29
C VAL A 139 9.74 13.43 -13.75
N ALA A 140 8.84 13.15 -14.69
CA ALA A 140 9.13 13.30 -16.12
C ALA A 140 9.54 14.74 -16.48
N GLU A 141 8.92 15.76 -15.89
CA GLU A 141 9.34 17.15 -16.07
C GLU A 141 10.75 17.44 -15.54
N ARG A 142 11.23 16.70 -14.53
CA ARG A 142 12.60 16.83 -14.01
C ARG A 142 13.62 16.18 -14.92
N ILE A 143 13.27 15.03 -15.51
CA ILE A 143 14.12 14.32 -16.47
C ILE A 143 14.35 15.14 -17.75
N LEU A 144 13.35 15.95 -18.16
CA LEU A 144 13.43 16.77 -19.36
C LEU A 144 14.24 18.08 -19.20
N ARG A 145 14.64 18.45 -17.97
CA ARG A 145 15.42 19.65 -17.68
C ARG A 145 16.92 19.35 -17.67
#